data_AF-A0A1C4BKR3-F1
#
_entry.id   AF-A0A1C4BKR3-F1
#
_cell.length_a   1.000
_cell.length_b   1.000
_cell.length_c   1.000
_cell.angle_alpha   90.00
_cell.angle_beta   90.00
_cell.angle_gamma   90.00
#
_symmetry.space_group_name_H-M   'P 1'
#
loop_
_entity.id
_entity.type
_entity.pdbx_description
1 polymer ?
#
loop_
_entity_poly.entity_id
_entity_poly.type
_entity_poly.pdbx_seq_one_letter_code
_entity_poly.pdbx_strand_id
1 'polypeptide(L)' 'MFTKASLIRGWFAGATVFTCFSLGSYVGEQDFHGSKIPWLISVFIAFFICWGARSSLRHLR' A
#
# COMPACT_ATOMS: atom_id res chain seq x y z
N MET A 1 -1.86 7.28 -23.46
CA MET A 1 -0.39 7.42 -23.43
C MET A 1 0.11 7.04 -22.05
N PHE A 2 0.86 5.93 -21.93
CA PHE A 2 1.57 5.58 -20.70
C PHE A 2 2.79 6.49 -20.56
N THR A 3 2.67 7.57 -19.80
CA THR A 3 3.83 8.39 -19.40
C THR A 3 4.59 7.69 -18.27
N LYS A 4 5.91 7.88 -18.21
CA LYS A 4 6.76 7.35 -17.13
C LYS A 4 6.20 7.69 -15.74
N ALA A 5 5.61 8.87 -15.58
CA ALA A 5 4.91 9.30 -14.37
C ALA A 5 3.71 8.41 -13.99
N SER A 6 2.92 7.95 -14.97
CA SER A 6 1.83 7.00 -14.74
C SER A 6 2.35 5.64 -14.30
N LEU A 7 3.47 5.20 -14.89
CA LEU A 7 4.14 3.94 -14.52
C LEU A 7 4.66 3.98 -13.08
N ILE A 8 5.33 5.06 -12.69
CA ILE A 8 5.86 5.27 -11.32
C ILE A 8 4.71 5.32 -10.31
N ARG A 9 3.61 6.00 -10.64
CA ARG A 9 2.39 6.01 -9.81
C ARG A 9 1.80 4.63 -9.60
N GLY A 10 1.61 3.89 -10.68
CA GLY A 10 1.07 2.53 -10.62
C GLY A 10 1.98 1.59 -9.83
N TRP A 11 3.28 1.66 -10.08
CA TRP A 11 4.29 0.88 -9.36
C TRP A 11 4.33 1.20 -7.87
N PHE A 12 4.32 2.49 -7.50
CA PHE A 12 4.32 2.90 -6.09
C PHE A 12 3.07 2.39 -5.36
N ALA A 13 1.88 2.56 -5.96
CA ALA A 13 0.64 2.08 -5.37
C ALA A 13 0.65 0.55 -5.24
N GLY A 14 1.08 -0.17 -6.28
CA GLY A 14 1.19 -1.63 -6.25
C GLY A 14 2.16 -2.13 -5.17
N ALA A 15 3.36 -1.56 -5.11
CA ALA A 15 4.35 -1.90 -4.10
C ALA A 15 3.84 -1.61 -2.68
N THR A 16 3.21 -0.46 -2.46
CA THR A 16 2.64 -0.08 -1.16
C THR A 16 1.56 -1.07 -0.72
N VAL A 17 0.61 -1.40 -1.60
CA VAL A 17 -0.44 -2.37 -1.29
C VAL A 17 0.16 -3.75 -0.98
N PHE A 18 1.08 -4.23 -1.81
CA PHE A 18 1.73 -5.52 -1.61
C PHE A 18 2.49 -5.59 -0.28
N THR A 19 3.31 -4.59 0.01
CA THR A 19 4.07 -4.53 1.27
C THR A 19 3.14 -4.48 2.47
N CYS A 20 2.14 -3.60 2.49
CA CYS A 20 1.20 -3.52 3.61
C CYS A 20 0.43 -4.83 3.81
N PHE A 21 -0.05 -5.46 2.73
CA PHE A 21 -0.78 -6.72 2.82
C PHE A 21 0.11 -7.86 3.32
N SER A 22 1.32 -8.04 2.77
CA SER A 22 2.26 -9.05 3.26
C SER A 22 2.62 -8.84 4.72
N LEU A 23 2.84 -7.58 5.13
CA LEU A 23 3.18 -7.24 6.50
C LEU A 23 1.99 -7.47 7.45
N GLY A 24 0.76 -7.17 7.01
CA GLY A 24 -0.46 -7.45 7.77
C GLY A 24 -0.72 -8.95 7.95
N SER A 25 -0.46 -9.75 6.91
CA SER A 25 -0.53 -11.21 7.00
C SER A 25 0.53 -11.78 7.93
N TYR A 26 1.77 -11.31 7.80
CA TYR A 26 2.89 -11.75 8.64
C TYR A 26 2.66 -11.45 10.13
N VAL A 27 2.23 -10.22 10.45
CA VAL A 27 1.89 -9.82 11.82
C VAL A 27 0.65 -10.57 12.33
N GLY A 28 -0.35 -10.78 11.48
CA GLY A 28 -1.54 -11.56 11.84
C GLY A 28 -1.23 -13.01 12.19
N GLU A 29 -0.31 -13.63 11.47
CA GLU A 29 0.09 -15.02 11.68
C GLU A 29 1.02 -15.17 12.89
N GLN A 30 1.95 -14.24 13.11
CA GLN A 30 2.87 -14.29 14.25
C GLN A 30 2.26 -13.84 15.57
N ASP A 31 1.57 -12.71 15.60
CA ASP A 31 1.15 -12.08 16.87
C ASP A 31 -0.32 -12.31 17.21
N PHE A 32 -1.16 -12.64 16.22
CA PHE A 32 -2.62 -12.74 16.39
C PHE A 32 -3.19 -14.13 16.04
N HIS A 33 -2.35 -15.18 15.99
CA HIS A 33 -2.76 -16.56 15.70
C HIS A 33 -3.62 -16.71 14.42
N GLY A 34 -3.32 -15.94 13.38
CA GLY A 34 -4.06 -15.96 12.11
C GLY A 34 -5.32 -15.08 12.09
N SER A 35 -5.48 -14.17 13.06
CA SER A 35 -6.59 -13.20 13.02
C SER A 35 -6.47 -12.26 11.81
N LYS A 36 -7.61 -11.89 11.23
CA LYS A 36 -7.69 -10.99 10.05
C LYS A 36 -7.72 -9.50 10.41
N ILE A 37 -7.64 -9.16 11.69
CA ILE A 37 -7.62 -7.77 12.17
C ILE A 37 -6.39 -7.01 11.66
N PRO A 38 -5.16 -7.56 11.72
CA PRO A 38 -3.97 -6.86 11.23
C PRO A 38 -3.99 -6.66 9.71
N TRP A 39 -4.62 -7.58 8.98
CA TRP A 39 -4.84 -7.43 7.54
C TRP A 39 -5.74 -6.23 7.22
N LEU A 40 -6.85 -6.05 7.94
CA LEU A 40 -7.72 -4.87 7.81
C LEU A 40 -6.98 -3.56 8.12
N ILE A 41 -6.17 -3.55 9.18
CA ILE A 41 -5.36 -2.37 9.56
C ILE A 41 -4.35 -2.04 8.45
N SER A 42 -3.69 -3.06 7.89
CA SER A 42 -2.79 -2.89 6.75
C SER A 42 -3.47 -2.32 5.51
N VAL A 43 -4.72 -2.68 5.22
CA VAL A 43 -5.51 -2.07 4.13
C VAL A 43 -5.71 -0.58 4.37
N PHE A 44 -6.09 -0.18 5.58
CA PHE A 44 -6.25 1.23 5.93
C PHE A 44 -4.93 1.99 5.82
N ILE A 45 -3.82 1.42 6.30
CA ILE A 45 -2.49 2.03 6.18
C ILE A 45 -2.11 2.21 4.70
N ALA A 46 -2.30 1.19 3.87
CA ALA A 46 -2.03 1.27 2.44
C ALA A 46 -2.86 2.39 1.77
N PHE A 47 -4.12 2.54 2.18
CA PHE A 47 -5.00 3.59 1.68
C PHE A 47 -4.50 4.99 2.09
N PHE A 48 -4.11 5.19 3.34
CA PHE A 48 -3.55 6.45 3.82
C PHE A 48 -2.23 6.82 3.12
N ILE A 49 -1.33 5.84 2.93
CA ILE A 49 -0.07 6.05 2.22
C ILE A 49 -0.32 6.42 0.75
N CYS A 50 -1.18 5.66 0.06
CA CYS A 50 -1.54 5.95 -1.32
C CYS A 50 -2.22 7.32 -1.45
N TRP A 51 -3.08 7.69 -0.50
CA TRP A 51 -3.76 8.98 -0.49
C TRP A 51 -2.81 10.15 -0.25
N GLY A 52 -1.92 10.04 0.74
CA GLY A 52 -0.90 11.05 1.03
C GLY A 52 0.08 11.22 -0.12
N ALA A 53 0.59 10.10 -0.66
CA ALA A 53 1.50 10.09 -1.80
C ALA A 53 0.84 10.62 -3.08
N ARG A 54 -0.50 10.62 -3.19
CA ARG A 54 -1.21 11.17 -4.35
C ARG A 54 -0.93 12.66 -4.57
N SER A 55 -0.64 13.40 -3.50
CA SER A 55 -0.23 14.81 -3.56
C SER A 55 1.17 14.95 -4.18
N SER A 56 2.16 14.26 -3.64
CA SER A 56 3.53 14.23 -4.16
C SER A 56 3.62 13.67 -5.58
N LEU A 57 2.86 12.62 -5.88
CA LEU A 57 2.79 12.01 -7.22
C LEU A 57 2.07 12.91 -8.23
N ARG A 58 1.26 13.90 -7.79
CA ARG A 58 0.64 14.90 -8.69
C ARG A 58 1.67 15.91 -9.19
N HIS A 59 2.77 16.10 -8.47
CA HIS A 59 3.88 16.94 -8.88
C HIS A 59 4.80 16.26 -9.92
N LEU A 60 4.70 14.94 -10.12
CA LEU A 60 5.47 14.20 -11.13
C LEU A 60 4.97 14.42 -12.58
N ARG A 61 4.41 15.59 -12.89
CA ARG A 61 3.76 15.85 -14.19
C ARG A 61 4.75 15.99 -15.33
#